data_AF-K2IEH5-F1
#
_entry.id   AF-K2IEH5-F1
#
_cell.length_a   1.000
_cell.length_b   1.000
_cell.length_c   1.000
_cell.angle_alpha   90.00
_cell.angle_beta   90.00
_cell.angle_gamma   90.00
#
_symmetry.space_group_name_H-M   'P 1'
#
loop_
_entity.id
_entity.type
_entity.pdbx_description
1 polymer ?
#
loop_
_entity_poly.entity_id
_entity_poly.type
_entity_poly.pdbx_seq_one_letter_code
_entity_poly.pdbx_strand_id
1 'polypeptide(L)'
;MLTQSVSFFTSAPEFWPSLLALLLSALAVMGTPGPSTLSVTAVGAAFGLRRSMAYVLGINLGTVSVLLAVAAGIVAMLMSEPRLAPFLLAASLAYILYLAYRIPPAPPL
;
A
#
# COMPACT_ATOMS: atom_id res chain seq x y z
N MET A 1 -31.14 4.76 -16.00
CA MET A 1 -30.91 4.91 -14.55
C MET A 1 -29.43 5.11 -14.19
N LEU A 2 -28.47 4.38 -14.77
CA LEU A 2 -27.02 4.56 -14.48
C LEU A 2 -26.42 5.90 -14.95
N THR A 3 -26.93 6.51 -16.02
CA THR A 3 -26.38 7.77 -16.58
C THR A 3 -26.65 9.00 -15.72
N GLN A 4 -27.77 9.02 -14.98
CA GLN A 4 -28.10 10.17 -14.12
C GLN A 4 -27.22 10.23 -12.86
N SER A 5 -26.83 9.08 -12.33
CA SER A 5 -25.94 8.99 -11.18
C SER A 5 -24.56 9.56 -11.50
N VAL A 6 -23.99 9.23 -12.67
CA VAL A 6 -22.67 9.72 -13.10
C VAL A 6 -22.67 11.23 -13.31
N SER A 7 -23.73 11.76 -13.95
CA SER A 7 -23.86 13.20 -14.19
C SER A 7 -23.90 14.01 -12.90
N PHE A 8 -24.53 13.47 -11.85
CA PHE A 8 -24.61 14.10 -10.52
C PHE A 8 -23.22 14.19 -9.84
N PHE A 9 -22.42 13.12 -9.93
CA PHE A 9 -21.05 13.13 -9.41
C PHE A 9 -20.14 14.09 -10.19
N THR A 10 -20.24 14.14 -11.53
CA THR A 10 -19.42 15.03 -12.36
C THR A 10 -19.77 16.51 -12.19
N SER A 11 -20.99 16.83 -11.77
CA SER A 11 -21.42 18.21 -11.50
C SER A 11 -20.99 18.75 -10.14
N ALA A 12 -20.44 17.91 -9.26
CA ALA A 12 -19.92 18.37 -7.98
C ALA A 12 -18.63 19.18 -8.21
N PRO A 13 -18.52 20.41 -7.67
CA PRO A 13 -17.35 21.28 -7.87
C PRO A 13 -16.01 20.62 -7.49
N GLU A 14 -16.06 19.65 -6.57
CA GLU A 14 -14.90 18.96 -6.01
C GLU A 14 -14.46 17.72 -6.83
N PHE A 15 -15.25 17.28 -7.81
CA PHE A 15 -15.04 16.00 -8.49
C PHE A 15 -13.76 15.99 -9.34
N TRP A 16 -13.58 17.00 -10.18
CA TRP A 16 -12.40 17.11 -11.07
C TRP A 16 -11.09 17.30 -10.28
N PRO A 17 -11.02 18.20 -9.27
CA PRO A 17 -9.86 18.32 -8.40
C PRO A 17 -9.51 17.02 -7.67
N SER A 18 -10.53 16.31 -7.14
CA SER A 18 -10.32 15.03 -6.45
C SER A 18 -9.78 13.95 -7.40
N LEU A 19 -10.33 13.86 -8.62
CA LEU A 19 -9.85 12.94 -9.65
C LEU A 19 -8.39 13.23 -10.01
N LEU A 20 -8.05 14.51 -10.23
CA LEU A 20 -6.68 14.92 -10.52
C LEU A 20 -5.73 14.61 -9.37
N ALA A 21 -6.12 14.88 -8.12
CA ALA A 21 -5.32 14.55 -6.94
C ALA A 21 -5.11 13.03 -6.80
N LEU A 22 -6.15 12.23 -7.06
CA LEU A 22 -6.06 10.77 -7.07
C LEU A 22 -5.13 10.27 -8.17
N LEU A 23 -5.22 10.82 -9.39
CA LEU A 23 -4.35 10.46 -10.51
C LEU A 23 -2.90 10.84 -10.26
N LEU A 24 -2.63 12.06 -9.77
CA LEU A 24 -1.27 12.52 -9.48
C LEU A 24 -0.63 11.73 -8.34
N SER A 25 -1.39 11.46 -7.27
CA SER A 25 -0.90 10.62 -6.16
C SER A 25 -0.70 9.17 -6.60
N ALA A 26 -1.63 8.59 -7.37
CA ALA A 26 -1.47 7.24 -7.91
C ALA A 26 -0.27 7.14 -8.85
N LEU A 27 -0.03 8.14 -9.72
CA LEU A 27 1.15 8.18 -10.59
C LEU A 27 2.44 8.30 -9.79
N ALA A 28 2.49 9.14 -8.75
CA ALA A 28 3.67 9.25 -7.89
C ALA A 28 3.97 7.92 -7.15
N VAL A 29 2.93 7.23 -6.68
CA VAL A 29 3.04 5.96 -5.96
C VAL A 29 3.35 4.77 -6.89
N MET A 30 2.77 4.73 -8.09
CA MET A 30 3.04 3.68 -9.09
C MET A 30 4.37 3.87 -9.83
N GLY A 31 4.76 5.13 -10.08
CA GLY A 31 6.00 5.47 -10.78
C GLY A 31 7.25 5.22 -9.94
N THR A 32 7.11 5.19 -8.61
CA THR A 32 8.18 4.70 -7.72
C THR A 32 8.02 3.18 -7.58
N PRO A 33 8.96 2.35 -8.07
CA PRO A 33 8.85 0.91 -7.88
C PRO A 33 8.89 0.62 -6.38
N GLY A 34 7.70 0.36 -5.83
CA GLY A 34 7.52 0.20 -4.39
C GLY A 34 8.20 -1.07 -3.86
N PRO A 35 8.38 -1.17 -2.53
CA PRO A 35 8.98 -2.34 -1.89
C PRO A 35 8.27 -3.66 -2.25
N SER A 36 6.95 -3.62 -2.44
CA SER A 36 6.15 -4.78 -2.84
C SER A 36 6.53 -5.29 -4.23
N THR A 37 6.61 -4.39 -5.22
CA THR A 37 6.98 -4.71 -6.60
C THR A 37 8.44 -5.16 -6.71
N LEU A 38 9.34 -4.50 -5.97
CA LEU A 38 10.75 -4.91 -5.88
C LEU A 38 10.90 -6.29 -5.23
N SER A 39 10.13 -6.56 -4.17
CA SER A 39 10.17 -7.85 -3.48
C SER A 39 9.66 -8.99 -4.36
N VAL A 40 8.53 -8.81 -5.06
CA VAL A 40 7.99 -9.82 -5.99
C VAL A 40 8.97 -10.08 -7.15
N THR A 41 9.56 -9.02 -7.70
CA THR A 41 10.57 -9.14 -8.77
C THR A 41 11.82 -9.87 -8.30
N ALA A 42 12.34 -9.53 -7.11
CA ALA A 42 13.50 -10.21 -6.52
C ALA A 42 13.23 -11.69 -6.18
N VAL A 43 12.07 -11.98 -5.58
CA VAL A 43 11.64 -13.37 -5.26
C VAL A 43 11.38 -14.16 -6.54
N GLY A 44 10.81 -13.52 -7.57
CA GLY A 44 10.61 -14.11 -8.89
C GLY A 44 11.92 -14.46 -9.59
N ALA A 45 12.92 -13.59 -9.51
CA ALA A 45 14.25 -13.82 -10.06
C ALA A 45 15.06 -14.87 -9.27
N ALA A 46 14.93 -14.89 -7.93
CA ALA A 46 15.73 -15.78 -7.06
C ALA A 46 15.16 -17.20 -6.91
N PHE A 47 13.82 -17.36 -6.90
CA PHE A 47 13.17 -18.64 -6.54
C PHE A 47 12.29 -19.24 -7.65
N GLY A 48 12.19 -18.59 -8.80
CA GLY A 48 11.42 -19.06 -9.95
C GLY A 48 9.89 -18.93 -9.81
N LEU A 49 9.18 -19.21 -10.91
CA LEU A 49 7.75 -18.88 -11.07
C LEU A 49 6.84 -19.57 -10.04
N ARG A 50 7.07 -20.87 -9.74
CA ARG A 50 6.18 -21.65 -8.86
C ARG A 50 6.16 -21.14 -7.40
N ARG A 51 7.32 -20.75 -6.86
CA ARG A 51 7.42 -20.24 -5.48
C ARG A 51 6.97 -18.78 -5.38
N SER A 52 7.23 -18.00 -6.43
CA SER A 52 6.73 -16.63 -6.57
C SER A 52 5.20 -16.56 -6.61
N MET A 53 4.53 -17.52 -7.27
CA MET A 53 3.06 -17.56 -7.28
C MET A 53 2.45 -17.70 -5.89
N ALA A 54 2.99 -18.58 -5.04
CA ALA A 54 2.53 -18.70 -3.65
C ALA A 54 2.78 -17.41 -2.84
N TYR A 55 3.91 -16.73 -3.09
CA TYR A 55 4.22 -15.45 -2.47
C TYR A 55 3.24 -14.33 -2.89
N VAL A 56 2.96 -14.23 -4.19
CA VAL A 56 2.00 -13.26 -4.75
C VAL A 56 0.58 -13.53 -4.24
N LEU A 57 0.17 -14.80 -4.15
CA LEU A 57 -1.12 -15.18 -3.56
C LEU A 57 -1.19 -14.80 -2.07
N GLY A 58 -0.12 -15.03 -1.31
CA GLY A 58 -0.01 -14.59 0.08
C GLY A 58 -0.14 -13.08 0.24
N ILE A 59 0.56 -12.30 -0.58
CA ILE A 59 0.45 -10.83 -0.61
C ILE A 59 -0.99 -10.39 -0.90
N ASN A 60 -1.64 -10.99 -1.91
CA ASN A 60 -3.01 -10.64 -2.28
C ASN A 60 -4.01 -10.97 -1.16
N LEU A 61 -3.94 -12.18 -0.60
CA LEU A 61 -4.81 -12.57 0.51
C LEU A 61 -4.59 -11.71 1.76
N GLY A 62 -3.34 -11.37 2.07
CA GLY A 62 -3.01 -10.44 3.15
C GLY A 62 -3.62 -9.06 2.91
N THR A 63 -3.49 -8.54 1.69
CA THR A 63 -4.05 -7.23 1.30
C THR A 63 -5.57 -7.22 1.41
N VAL A 64 -6.25 -8.25 0.89
CA VAL A 64 -7.71 -8.40 1.01
C VAL A 64 -8.14 -8.47 2.47
N SER A 65 -7.41 -9.24 3.30
CA SER A 65 -7.72 -9.36 4.72
C SER A 65 -7.60 -8.02 5.45
N VAL A 66 -6.55 -7.23 5.16
CA VAL A 66 -6.38 -5.88 5.71
C VAL A 66 -7.50 -4.95 5.24
N LEU A 67 -7.84 -4.97 3.95
CA LEU A 67 -8.95 -4.15 3.43
C LEU A 67 -10.29 -4.49 4.09
N LEU A 68 -10.56 -5.78 4.33
CA LEU A 68 -11.75 -6.22 5.06
C LEU A 68 -11.73 -5.72 6.50
N ALA A 69 -10.59 -5.79 7.19
CA ALA A 69 -10.43 -5.25 8.54
C ALA A 69 -10.64 -3.72 8.60
N VAL A 70 -10.11 -3.00 7.62
CA VAL A 70 -10.30 -1.54 7.47
C VAL A 70 -11.79 -1.23 7.22
N ALA A 71 -12.43 -1.95 6.29
CA ALA A 71 -13.84 -1.80 5.97
C ALA A 71 -14.77 -2.14 7.16
N ALA A 72 -14.37 -3.11 8.00
CA ALA A 72 -15.05 -3.43 9.25
C ALA A 72 -14.91 -2.34 10.33
N GLY A 73 -14.12 -1.29 10.09
CA GLY A 73 -13.98 -0.15 11.00
C GLY A 73 -12.91 -0.33 12.08
N ILE A 74 -12.06 -1.36 11.99
CA ILE A 74 -10.99 -1.59 12.97
C ILE A 74 -10.02 -0.40 13.02
N VAL A 75 -9.74 0.23 11.87
CA VAL A 75 -8.91 1.45 11.82
C VAL A 75 -9.59 2.63 12.51
N ALA A 76 -10.91 2.78 12.40
CA ALA A 76 -11.65 3.84 13.08
C ALA A 76 -11.61 3.68 14.60
N MET A 77 -11.69 2.43 15.10
CA MET A 77 -11.47 2.14 16.53
C MET A 77 -10.04 2.38 16.97
N LEU A 78 -9.05 2.11 16.11
CA LEU A 78 -7.65 2.33 16.43
C LEU A 78 -7.29 3.83 16.45
N MET A 79 -7.94 4.63 15.60
CA MET A 79 -7.74 6.08 15.51
C MET A 79 -8.54 6.88 16.54
N SER A 80 -9.40 6.23 17.34
CA SER A 80 -10.08 6.92 18.45
C SER A 80 -9.12 7.33 19.57
N GLU A 81 -7.99 6.64 19.70
CA GLU A 81 -6.92 7.01 20.62
C GLU A 81 -5.81 7.76 19.86
N PRO A 82 -5.68 9.09 20.03
CA PRO A 82 -4.75 9.92 19.25
C PRO A 82 -3.27 9.59 19.50
N ARG A 83 -2.94 8.76 20.50
CA ARG A 83 -1.58 8.31 20.81
C ARG A 83 -1.15 7.08 20.02
N LEU A 84 -2.08 6.28 19.50
CA LEU A 84 -1.75 5.03 18.81
C LEU A 84 -1.12 5.29 17.44
N ALA A 85 -1.66 6.24 16.67
CA ALA A 85 -1.12 6.61 15.37
C ALA A 85 0.37 7.04 15.41
N PRO A 86 0.79 8.00 16.26
CA PRO A 86 2.19 8.39 16.34
C PRO A 86 3.08 7.28 16.92
N PHE A 87 2.56 6.44 17.82
CA PHE A 87 3.31 5.29 18.34
C PHE A 87 3.59 4.24 17.27
N LEU A 88 2.57 3.87 16.48
CA LEU A 88 2.71 2.95 15.36
C LEU A 88 3.69 3.49 14.31
N LEU A 89 3.63 4.79 14.02
CA LEU A 89 4.60 5.47 13.15
C LEU A 89 6.01 5.38 13.70
N ALA A 90 6.22 5.73 14.97
CA ALA A 90 7.52 5.68 15.62
C ALA A 90 8.08 4.25 15.65
N ALA A 91 7.24 3.25 15.97
CA ALA A 91 7.61 1.84 15.97
C ALA A 91 7.99 1.35 14.56
N SER A 92 7.22 1.75 13.54
CA SER A 92 7.50 1.40 12.14
C SER A 92 8.82 2.01 11.68
N LEU A 93 9.06 3.29 12.00
CA LEU A 93 10.29 3.99 11.66
C LEU A 93 11.50 3.35 12.35
N ALA A 94 11.37 3.05 13.64
CA ALA A 94 12.40 2.37 14.41
C ALA A 94 12.72 0.98 13.83
N TYR A 95 11.70 0.23 13.42
CA TYR A 95 11.89 -1.09 12.81
C TYR A 95 12.58 -1.02 11.44
N ILE A 96 12.21 -0.07 10.59
CA ILE A 96 12.86 0.13 9.29
C ILE A 96 14.32 0.55 9.48
N LEU A 97 14.60 1.48 10.40
CA LEU A 97 15.96 1.88 10.74
C LEU A 97 16.76 0.67 11.26
N TYR A 98 16.17 -0.11 12.15
CA TYR A 98 16.77 -1.35 12.65
C TYR A 98 17.12 -2.32 11.52
N LEU A 99 16.22 -2.55 10.57
CA LEU A 99 16.50 -3.38 9.40
C LEU A 99 17.60 -2.78 8.53
N ALA A 100 17.59 -1.47 8.30
CA ALA A 100 18.61 -0.79 7.51
C ALA A 100 20.01 -0.95 8.11
N TYR A 101 20.15 -0.87 9.44
CA TYR A 101 21.42 -1.15 10.12
C TYR A 101 21.85 -2.61 10.05
N ARG A 102 20.91 -3.54 9.85
CA ARG A 102 21.18 -4.98 9.90
C ARG A 102 21.49 -5.60 8.54
N ILE A 103 21.05 -4.99 7.43
CA ILE A 103 21.28 -5.53 6.08
C ILE A 103 22.73 -5.23 5.66
N PRO A 104 23.60 -6.24 5.48
CA PRO A 104 24.95 -6.03 4.98
C PRO A 104 24.91 -5.49 3.54
N PRO A 105 25.84 -4.60 3.16
CA PRO A 105 25.97 -4.19 1.76
C PRO A 105 26.14 -5.42 0.86
N ALA A 106 25.39 -5.47 -0.24
CA ALA A 106 25.54 -6.53 -1.21
C ALA A 106 26.99 -6.55 -1.76
N PRO A 107 27.60 -7.73 -1.97
CA PRO A 107 28.93 -7.83 -2.56
C PRO A 107 28.97 -7.09 -3.91
N PRO A 108 29.96 -6.20 -4.15
CA PRO A 108 30.14 -5.60 -5.46
C PRO A 108 30.48 -6.71 -6.47
N LEU A 109 29.74 -6.77 -7.57
CA LEU A 109 30.02 -7.62 -8.73
C LEU A 109 31.22 -7.07 -9.52
#